data_AF-A0A8T3TJB9-F1
#
_entry.id   AF-A0A8T3TJB9-F1
#
_cell.length_a   1.000
_cell.length_b   1.000
_cell.length_c   1.000
_cell.angle_alpha   90.00
_cell.angle_beta   90.00
_cell.angle_gamma   90.00
#
_symmetry.space_group_name_H-M   'P 1'
#
loop_
_entity.id
_entity.type
_entity.pdbx_description
1 polymer ?
#
loop_
_entity_poly.entity_id
_entity_poly.type
_entity_poly.pdbx_seq_one_letter_code
_entity_poly.pdbx_strand_id
1 'polypeptide(L)'
;MPEVGPVPADAVESSREPSPGSDVGPSAWQVDTGLVMVQPRSASEVLQTLAAKVSSGNVEQYQPVPLGFTPLDKAIGGGLRAGELLLIGGAQGTGKTTMALQMARNIVLGGQASVLYVCFEHDEEYLLNRVIAMESVLPQLP
;
A
#
# COMPACT_ATOMS: atom_id res chain seq x y z
N MET A 1 -3.74 20.87 42.73
CA MET A 1 -4.89 19.95 42.70
C MET A 1 -6.15 20.80 42.84
N PRO A 2 -7.07 20.84 41.87
CA PRO A 2 -8.34 21.53 42.03
C PRO A 2 -9.41 20.58 42.60
N GLU A 3 -10.24 21.08 43.51
CA GLU A 3 -11.37 20.37 44.13
C GLU A 3 -12.48 20.03 43.11
N VAL A 4 -13.07 18.85 43.28
CA VAL A 4 -14.25 18.37 42.54
C VAL A 4 -15.44 18.38 43.50
N GLY A 5 -16.44 19.22 43.23
CA GLY A 5 -17.73 19.20 43.93
C GLY A 5 -18.60 18.00 43.50
N PRO A 6 -19.60 17.58 44.30
CA PRO A 6 -20.34 16.36 44.07
C PRO A 6 -21.33 16.47 42.89
N VAL A 7 -21.42 15.39 42.12
CA VAL A 7 -22.37 15.20 41.01
C VAL A 7 -23.77 14.88 41.58
N PRO A 8 -24.85 15.53 41.12
CA PRO A 8 -26.20 15.16 41.54
C PRO A 8 -26.62 13.84 40.91
N ALA A 9 -27.10 12.93 41.75
CA ALA A 9 -27.83 11.74 41.35
C ALA A 9 -29.23 12.16 40.89
N ASP A 10 -29.56 11.89 39.63
CA ASP A 10 -30.89 11.49 39.14
C ASP A 10 -30.97 11.73 37.63
N ALA A 11 -30.93 10.64 36.86
CA ALA A 11 -31.73 10.43 35.64
C ALA A 11 -31.27 9.13 34.97
N VAL A 12 -31.83 8.01 35.44
CA VAL A 12 -31.92 6.78 34.66
C VAL A 12 -32.88 7.04 33.49
N GLU A 13 -32.38 7.04 32.25
CA GLU A 13 -33.25 7.01 31.08
C GLU A 13 -32.75 6.01 30.02
N SER A 14 -33.38 4.84 30.07
CA SER A 14 -33.85 4.04 28.94
C SER A 14 -32.91 3.81 27.74
N SER A 15 -32.13 2.74 27.84
CA SER A 15 -31.53 2.07 26.68
C SER A 15 -32.63 1.44 25.80
N ARG A 16 -32.94 2.08 24.67
CA ARG A 16 -33.66 1.43 23.56
C ARG A 16 -32.64 0.85 22.58
N GLU A 17 -32.71 -0.46 22.33
CA GLU A 17 -31.96 -1.10 21.24
C GLU A 17 -32.38 -0.49 19.89
N PRO A 18 -31.43 -0.18 18.97
CA PRO A 18 -31.79 0.38 17.68
C PRO A 18 -32.39 -0.70 16.76
N SER A 19 -33.50 -0.36 16.13
CA SER A 19 -34.23 -1.22 15.19
C SER A 19 -33.41 -1.47 13.91
N PRO A 20 -33.48 -2.66 13.29
CA PRO A 20 -32.73 -2.98 12.09
C PRO A 20 -33.41 -2.31 10.88
N GLY A 21 -32.79 -1.27 10.33
CA GLY A 21 -33.29 -0.60 9.12
C GLY A 21 -33.18 0.92 9.06
N SER A 22 -32.51 1.57 10.03
CA SER A 22 -32.13 2.97 9.83
C SER A 22 -30.87 3.04 8.98
N ASP A 23 -30.98 3.63 7.78
CA ASP A 23 -29.84 4.16 7.05
C ASP A 23 -29.05 5.04 8.02
N VAL A 24 -27.87 4.56 8.41
CA VAL A 24 -26.93 5.34 9.19
C VAL A 24 -26.46 6.44 8.24
N GLY A 25 -27.09 7.62 8.36
CA GLY A 25 -26.62 8.84 7.69
C GLY A 25 -25.11 9.02 7.92
N PRO A 26 -24.39 9.66 6.98
CA PRO A 26 -22.93 9.64 6.93
C PRO A 26 -22.37 9.95 8.31
N SER A 27 -21.70 8.96 8.90
CA SER A 27 -21.22 9.06 10.27
C SER A 27 -20.26 10.25 10.35
N ALA A 28 -20.44 11.08 11.38
CA ALA A 28 -19.62 12.26 11.65
C ALA A 28 -18.13 11.92 11.99
N TRP A 29 -17.73 10.65 11.85
CA TRP A 29 -16.38 10.20 12.09
C TRP A 29 -15.52 10.59 10.89
N GLN A 30 -14.67 11.61 11.06
CA GLN A 30 -13.68 12.02 10.07
C GLN A 30 -12.28 11.75 10.60
N VAL A 31 -11.41 11.20 9.76
CA VAL A 31 -10.00 11.00 10.09
C VAL A 31 -9.21 12.11 9.45
N ASP A 32 -8.66 13.01 10.27
CA ASP A 32 -7.67 13.98 9.81
C ASP A 32 -6.29 13.32 9.78
N THR A 33 -5.72 13.23 8.58
CA THR A 33 -4.37 12.68 8.36
C THR A 33 -3.29 13.77 8.32
N GLY A 34 -3.66 15.04 8.55
CA GLY A 34 -2.81 16.21 8.40
C GLY A 34 -2.59 16.66 6.94
N LEU A 35 -2.90 15.79 5.96
CA LEU A 35 -2.82 16.07 4.53
C LEU A 35 -4.20 16.05 3.86
N VAL A 36 -5.09 15.15 4.32
CA VAL A 36 -6.44 14.99 3.78
C VAL A 36 -7.41 14.58 4.90
N MET A 37 -8.61 15.15 4.88
CA MET A 37 -9.75 14.68 5.67
C MET A 37 -10.39 13.47 4.97
N VAL A 38 -10.36 12.30 5.61
CA VAL A 38 -10.90 11.07 5.05
C VAL A 38 -12.19 10.70 5.76
N GLN A 39 -13.27 10.51 4.97
CA GLN A 39 -14.49 9.90 5.48
C GLN A 39 -14.42 8.37 5.31
N PRO A 40 -14.69 7.61 6.38
CA PRO A 40 -14.75 6.16 6.36
C PRO A 40 -15.90 5.70 5.47
N ARG A 41 -15.62 4.72 4.61
CA ARG A 41 -16.60 4.15 3.69
C ARG A 41 -17.19 2.88 4.30
N SER A 42 -18.46 2.63 4.07
CA SER A 42 -19.09 1.38 4.52
C SER A 42 -18.58 0.20 3.67
N ALA A 43 -18.57 -1.00 4.26
CA ALA A 43 -18.16 -2.20 3.51
C ALA A 43 -19.02 -2.45 2.27
N SER A 44 -20.33 -2.16 2.34
CA SER A 44 -21.25 -2.28 1.20
C SER A 44 -20.91 -1.31 0.08
N GLU A 45 -20.55 -0.07 0.41
CA GLU A 45 -20.15 0.94 -0.57
C GLU A 45 -18.83 0.55 -1.28
N VAL A 46 -17.86 0.04 -0.52
CA VAL A 46 -16.60 -0.47 -1.08
C VAL A 46 -16.87 -1.66 -2.01
N LEU A 47 -17.73 -2.60 -1.60
CA LEU A 47 -18.11 -3.76 -2.42
C LEU A 47 -18.84 -3.35 -3.70
N GLN A 48 -19.79 -2.42 -3.62
CA GLN A 48 -20.50 -1.90 -4.81
C GLN A 48 -19.52 -1.22 -5.79
N THR A 49 -18.58 -0.44 -5.25
CA THR A 49 -17.54 0.21 -6.07
C THR A 49 -16.64 -0.82 -6.75
N LEU A 50 -16.20 -1.84 -6.00
CA LEU A 50 -15.37 -2.90 -6.55
C LEU A 50 -16.13 -3.71 -7.60
N ALA A 51 -17.38 -4.08 -7.34
CA ALA A 51 -18.23 -4.80 -8.29
C ALA A 51 -18.42 -4.02 -9.60
N ALA A 52 -18.64 -2.71 -9.52
CA ALA A 52 -18.73 -1.84 -10.69
C ALA A 52 -17.41 -1.77 -11.49
N LYS A 53 -16.25 -1.71 -10.81
CA LYS A 53 -14.94 -1.75 -11.47
C LYS A 53 -14.65 -3.09 -12.15
N VAL A 54 -15.06 -4.18 -11.51
CA VAL A 54 -14.90 -5.54 -12.05
C VAL A 54 -15.78 -5.73 -13.27
N SER A 55 -17.05 -5.30 -13.21
CA SER A 55 -17.97 -5.40 -14.35
C SER A 55 -17.56 -4.50 -15.52
N SER A 56 -16.88 -3.38 -15.27
CA SER A 56 -16.32 -2.51 -16.32
C SER A 56 -15.00 -3.01 -16.91
N GLY A 57 -14.49 -4.18 -16.50
CA GLY A 57 -13.23 -4.75 -17.00
C GLY A 57 -11.96 -4.05 -16.52
N ASN A 58 -12.06 -3.10 -15.60
CA ASN A 58 -10.90 -2.33 -15.11
C ASN A 58 -10.24 -3.04 -13.93
N VAL A 59 -9.84 -4.30 -14.15
CA VAL A 59 -9.25 -5.19 -13.15
C VAL A 59 -7.72 -5.24 -13.25
N GLU A 60 -7.16 -4.82 -14.38
CA GLU A 60 -5.69 -4.81 -14.62
C GLU A 60 -4.93 -4.03 -13.56
N GLN A 61 -5.50 -2.93 -13.06
CA GLN A 61 -4.94 -2.12 -11.95
C GLN A 61 -4.78 -2.89 -10.62
N TYR A 62 -5.42 -4.06 -10.48
CA TYR A 62 -5.33 -4.93 -9.30
C TYR A 62 -4.42 -6.15 -9.53
N GLN A 63 -3.82 -6.29 -10.72
CA GLN A 63 -2.90 -7.37 -11.00
C GLN A 63 -1.55 -7.11 -10.31
N PRO A 64 -0.97 -8.09 -9.60
CA PRO A 64 0.33 -7.91 -8.98
C PRO A 64 1.42 -7.75 -10.04
N VAL A 65 2.36 -6.84 -9.77
CA VAL A 65 3.57 -6.61 -10.55
C VAL A 65 4.68 -7.51 -10.01
N PRO A 66 5.14 -8.54 -10.75
CA PRO A 66 6.21 -9.42 -10.29
C PRO A 66 7.51 -8.67 -10.06
N LEU A 67 8.22 -9.01 -8.98
CA LEU A 67 9.53 -8.44 -8.65
C LEU A 67 10.69 -9.10 -9.42
N GLY A 68 10.39 -10.20 -10.12
CA GLY A 68 11.35 -10.99 -10.91
C GLY A 68 12.14 -12.00 -10.08
N PHE A 69 11.67 -12.29 -8.88
CA PHE A 69 12.24 -13.29 -7.98
C PHE A 69 11.20 -14.36 -7.73
N THR A 70 11.14 -15.39 -8.58
CA THR A 70 10.07 -16.41 -8.57
C THR A 70 9.71 -16.95 -7.18
N PRO A 71 10.67 -17.29 -6.28
CA PRO A 71 10.32 -17.75 -4.93
C PRO A 71 9.64 -16.67 -4.08
N LEU A 72 10.13 -15.43 -4.16
CA LEU A 72 9.58 -14.29 -3.43
C LEU A 72 8.21 -13.90 -3.98
N ASP A 73 8.07 -13.79 -5.31
CA ASP A 73 6.81 -13.47 -5.96
C ASP A 73 5.73 -14.47 -5.57
N LYS A 74 6.04 -15.77 -5.56
CA LYS A 74 5.11 -16.79 -5.06
C LYS A 74 4.74 -16.60 -3.59
N ALA A 75 5.71 -16.26 -2.74
CA ALA A 75 5.47 -16.06 -1.31
C ALA A 75 4.57 -14.84 -1.00
N ILE A 76 4.61 -13.79 -1.83
CA ILE A 76 3.81 -12.57 -1.64
C ILE A 76 2.55 -12.53 -2.53
N GLY A 77 2.18 -13.64 -3.15
CA GLY A 77 0.95 -13.74 -3.94
C GLY A 77 1.04 -13.15 -5.35
N GLY A 78 2.20 -13.25 -5.99
CA GLY A 78 2.44 -12.94 -7.40
C GLY A 78 3.26 -11.66 -7.67
N GLY A 79 3.62 -10.90 -6.64
CA GLY A 79 4.28 -9.60 -6.78
C GLY A 79 3.63 -8.51 -5.95
N LEU A 80 3.96 -7.25 -6.24
CA LEU A 80 3.45 -6.07 -5.54
C LEU A 80 2.17 -5.53 -6.20
N ARG A 81 1.13 -5.22 -5.44
CA ARG A 81 -0.12 -4.61 -5.96
C ARG A 81 -0.14 -3.10 -5.76
N ALA A 82 -0.99 -2.43 -6.53
CA ALA A 82 -1.27 -1.02 -6.34
C ALA A 82 -1.77 -0.73 -4.92
N GLY A 83 -1.14 0.24 -4.25
CA GLY A 83 -1.46 0.63 -2.87
C GLY A 83 -0.77 -0.20 -1.78
N GLU A 84 0.04 -1.20 -2.12
CA GLU A 84 0.84 -1.96 -1.15
C GLU A 84 2.18 -1.26 -0.87
N LEU A 85 2.67 -1.45 0.36
CA LEU A 85 4.00 -1.01 0.80
C LEU A 85 4.85 -2.23 1.17
N LEU A 86 6.00 -2.37 0.51
CA LEU A 86 7.01 -3.38 0.82
C LEU A 86 8.22 -2.71 1.47
N LEU A 87 8.64 -3.20 2.63
CA LEU A 87 9.84 -2.75 3.33
C LEU A 87 10.96 -3.79 3.25
N ILE A 88 12.12 -3.40 2.74
CA ILE A 88 13.33 -4.24 2.69
C ILE A 88 14.27 -3.83 3.82
N GLY A 89 14.33 -4.64 4.87
CA GLY A 89 15.21 -4.45 6.03
C GLY A 89 16.40 -5.41 6.06
N GLY A 90 17.50 -5.01 6.70
CA GLY A 90 18.69 -5.86 6.86
C GLY A 90 19.93 -5.07 7.28
N ALA A 91 20.92 -5.77 7.83
CA ALA A 91 22.21 -5.20 8.22
C ALA A 91 22.96 -4.52 7.05
N GLN A 92 23.97 -3.71 7.35
CA GLN A 92 24.81 -3.10 6.32
C GLN A 92 25.50 -4.21 5.50
N GLY A 93 25.60 -4.01 4.18
CA GLY A 93 26.26 -4.98 3.29
C GLY A 93 25.43 -6.21 2.91
N THR A 94 24.17 -6.35 3.36
CA THR A 94 23.31 -7.51 3.01
C THR A 94 22.70 -7.44 1.60
N GLY A 95 23.09 -6.47 0.78
CA GLY A 95 22.61 -6.35 -0.60
C GLY A 95 21.26 -5.67 -0.80
N LYS A 96 20.73 -4.91 0.18
CA LYS A 96 19.44 -4.20 0.07
C LYS A 96 19.33 -3.33 -1.19
N THR A 97 20.32 -2.48 -1.44
CA THR A 97 20.34 -1.59 -2.61
C THR A 97 20.40 -2.40 -3.92
N THR A 98 21.19 -3.48 -3.94
CA THR A 98 21.28 -4.39 -5.09
C THR A 98 19.94 -5.07 -5.36
N MET A 99 19.28 -5.58 -4.32
CA MET A 99 17.96 -6.20 -4.44
C MET A 99 16.92 -5.19 -4.96
N ALA A 100 16.88 -3.97 -4.42
CA ALA A 100 15.96 -2.93 -4.87
C ALA A 100 16.21 -2.53 -6.34
N LEU A 101 17.46 -2.39 -6.75
CA LEU A 101 17.82 -2.13 -8.16
C LEU A 101 17.43 -3.29 -9.07
N GLN A 102 17.63 -4.53 -8.64
CA GLN A 102 17.21 -5.71 -9.40
C GLN A 102 15.69 -5.79 -9.55
N MET A 103 14.92 -5.49 -8.50
CA MET A 103 13.46 -5.38 -8.60
C MET A 103 13.06 -4.31 -9.63
N ALA A 104 13.61 -3.10 -9.52
CA ALA A 104 13.34 -2.01 -10.44
C ALA A 104 13.62 -2.42 -11.90
N ARG A 105 14.79 -2.99 -12.14
CA ARG A 105 15.20 -3.54 -13.45
C ARG A 105 14.21 -4.59 -13.96
N ASN A 106 13.87 -5.58 -13.15
CA ASN A 106 13.01 -6.69 -13.55
C ASN A 106 11.59 -6.20 -13.88
N ILE A 107 11.05 -5.26 -13.11
CA ILE A 107 9.73 -4.66 -13.35
C ILE A 107 9.71 -3.93 -14.69
N VAL A 108 10.75 -3.11 -14.97
CA VAL A 108 10.88 -2.39 -16.24
C VAL A 108 11.01 -3.35 -17.43
N LEU A 109 11.83 -4.39 -17.30
CA LEU A 109 12.00 -5.39 -18.37
C LEU A 109 10.75 -6.25 -18.59
N GLY A 110 9.94 -6.47 -17.55
CA GLY A 110 8.65 -7.14 -17.66
C GLY A 110 7.58 -6.31 -18.40
N GLY A 111 7.80 -5.01 -18.57
CA GLY A 111 6.92 -4.11 -19.31
C GLY A 111 5.57 -3.82 -18.62
N GLN A 112 5.41 -4.23 -17.36
CA GLN A 112 4.13 -4.16 -16.64
C GLN A 112 3.94 -2.84 -15.89
N ALA A 113 5.03 -2.15 -15.52
CA ALA A 113 4.96 -0.87 -14.82
C ALA A 113 6.23 -0.03 -15.05
N SER A 114 6.09 1.29 -14.93
CA SER A 114 7.22 2.21 -14.83
C SER A 114 7.72 2.28 -13.38
N VAL A 115 9.04 2.45 -13.21
CA VAL A 115 9.66 2.53 -11.88
C VAL A 115 10.33 3.89 -11.69
N LEU A 116 10.01 4.55 -10.59
CA LEU A 116 10.75 5.71 -10.08
C LEU A 116 11.66 5.23 -8.95
N TYR A 117 12.98 5.39 -9.13
CA TYR A 117 13.96 5.08 -8.09
C TYR A 117 14.45 6.37 -7.45
N VAL A 118 14.20 6.54 -6.15
CA VAL A 118 14.67 7.69 -5.36
C VAL A 118 15.73 7.22 -4.38
N CYS A 119 16.91 7.82 -4.42
CA CYS A 119 18.02 7.51 -3.52
C CYS A 119 18.45 8.76 -2.75
N PHE A 120 18.72 8.58 -1.46
CA PHE A 120 19.26 9.64 -0.59
C PHE A 120 20.72 9.38 -0.17
N GLU A 121 21.29 8.24 -0.55
CA GLU A 121 22.61 7.80 -0.09
C GLU A 121 23.69 7.89 -1.19
N HIS A 122 23.30 7.70 -2.45
CA HIS A 122 24.20 7.69 -3.60
C HIS A 122 23.61 8.54 -4.74
N ASP A 123 24.47 9.06 -5.61
CA ASP A 123 24.10 9.83 -6.79
C ASP A 123 23.64 8.93 -7.96
N GLU A 124 23.13 9.56 -9.03
CA GLU A 124 22.61 8.81 -10.17
C GLU A 124 23.70 8.05 -10.93
N GLU A 125 24.91 8.62 -11.04
CA GLU A 125 26.04 7.98 -11.73
C GLU A 125 26.45 6.67 -11.06
N TYR A 126 26.54 6.66 -9.72
CA TYR A 126 26.87 5.47 -8.96
C TYR A 126 25.82 4.35 -9.14
N LEU A 127 24.54 4.72 -9.12
CA LEU A 127 23.45 3.76 -9.32
C LEU A 127 23.42 3.24 -10.76
N LEU A 128 23.64 4.12 -11.75
CA LEU A 128 23.72 3.73 -13.16
C LEU A 128 24.87 2.75 -13.40
N ASN A 129 26.04 2.99 -12.82
CA ASN A 129 27.17 2.07 -12.90
C ASN A 129 26.82 0.68 -12.36
N ARG A 130 26.05 0.59 -11.26
CA ARG A 130 25.57 -0.70 -10.75
C ARG A 130 24.61 -1.39 -11.71
N VAL A 131 23.68 -0.64 -12.32
CA VAL A 131 22.76 -1.22 -13.31
C VAL A 131 23.54 -1.73 -14.53
N ILE A 132 24.47 -0.94 -15.06
CA ILE A 132 25.35 -1.35 -16.17
C ILE A 132 26.12 -2.61 -15.81
N ALA A 133 26.68 -2.68 -14.61
CA ALA A 133 27.38 -3.88 -14.14
C ALA A 133 26.45 -5.10 -14.07
N MET A 134 25.19 -4.94 -13.64
CA MET A 134 24.21 -6.03 -13.65
C MET A 134 23.90 -6.52 -15.07
N GLU A 135 23.83 -5.62 -16.05
CA GLU A 135 23.63 -6.01 -17.46
C GLU A 135 24.88 -6.65 -18.09
N SER A 136 26.07 -6.20 -17.67
CA SER A 136 27.35 -6.64 -18.25
C SER A 136 27.67 -8.11 -17.96
N VAL A 137 27.02 -8.72 -16.97
CA VAL A 137 27.21 -10.13 -16.60
C VAL A 137 26.31 -11.08 -17.42
N LEU A 138 25.46 -10.58 -18.32
CA LEU A 138 24.73 -11.42 -19.27
C LEU A 138 25.65 -11.87 -20.42
N PRO A 139 26.06 -13.16 -20.48
CA PRO A 139 26.90 -13.68 -21.57
C PRO A 139 26.09 -13.90 -22.87
N GLN A 140 24.87 -13.38 -22.94
CA GLN A 140 23.89 -13.65 -23.99
C GLN A 140 23.40 -12.32 -24.59
N LEU A 141 24.34 -11.53 -25.12
CA LEU A 141 24.10 -10.89 -26.40
C LEU A 141 24.27 -11.98 -27.48
N PRO A 142 23.47 -11.99 -28.56
CA PRO A 142 23.72 -12.89 -29.68
C PRO A 142 25.13 -12.73 -30.25
#